data_AF-A0A1Y1LSD1-F1
#
_entry.id   AF-A0A1Y1LSD1-F1
#
_cell.length_a   1.000
_cell.length_b   1.000
_cell.length_c   1.000
_cell.angle_alpha   90.00
_cell.angle_beta   90.00
_cell.angle_gamma   90.00
#
_symmetry.space_group_name_H-M   'P 1'
#
loop_
_entity.id
_entity.type
_entity.pdbx_description
1 polymer ?
#
loop_
_entity_poly.entity_id
_entity_poly.type
_entity_poly.pdbx_seq_one_letter_code
_entity_poly.pdbx_strand_id
1 'polypeptide(L)'
;FTNMEEQPVTAEVVRSETGKDLNLIKVRQYVKEGWPQQCPNETLKPYFSRRMEITIDNDCLSWGCRVIIPKTLREHVLELLHDQHPGIVRMKLRARSDIW
;
A
#
# COMPACT_ATOMS: atom_id res chain seq x y z
N PHE A 1 8.66 -28.49 7.71
CA PHE A 1 8.97 -27.75 6.46
C PHE A 1 7.76 -27.82 5.55
N THR A 2 6.72 -27.04 5.83
CA THR A 2 5.63 -26.83 4.87
C THR A 2 5.99 -25.59 4.10
N ASN A 3 6.54 -25.82 2.91
CA ASN A 3 6.75 -24.82 1.88
C ASN A 3 5.33 -24.35 1.46
N MET A 4 4.77 -23.38 2.19
CA MET A 4 3.69 -22.57 1.65
C MET A 4 4.31 -21.83 0.48
N GLU A 5 3.85 -22.14 -0.72
CA GLU A 5 4.27 -21.47 -1.94
C GLU A 5 4.20 -19.95 -1.73
N GLU A 6 5.36 -19.31 -1.57
CA GLU A 6 5.52 -17.86 -1.44
C GLU A 6 5.01 -17.21 -2.73
N GLN A 7 3.72 -16.89 -2.79
CA GLN A 7 3.23 -16.08 -3.89
C GLN A 7 3.82 -14.67 -3.74
N PRO A 8 4.56 -14.18 -4.74
CA PRO A 8 5.12 -12.84 -4.68
C PRO A 8 3.98 -11.82 -4.60
N VAL A 9 4.15 -10.79 -3.77
CA VAL A 9 3.25 -9.62 -3.80
C VAL A 9 3.49 -8.88 -5.11
N THR A 10 2.75 -9.26 -6.14
CA THR A 10 2.82 -8.62 -7.46
C THR A 10 1.90 -7.40 -7.52
N ALA A 11 2.12 -6.54 -8.51
CA ALA A 11 1.23 -5.42 -8.78
C ALA A 11 -0.23 -5.86 -9.04
N GLU A 12 -0.44 -7.03 -9.63
CA GLU A 12 -1.77 -7.58 -9.86
C GLU A 12 -2.49 -7.94 -8.56
N VAL A 13 -1.78 -8.58 -7.63
CA VAL A 13 -2.30 -8.88 -6.28
C VAL A 13 -2.62 -7.59 -5.54
N VAL A 14 -1.70 -6.61 -5.55
CA VAL A 14 -1.93 -5.29 -4.91
C VAL A 14 -3.15 -4.58 -5.51
N ARG A 15 -3.30 -4.59 -6.83
CA ARG A 15 -4.48 -4.02 -7.51
C ARG A 15 -5.77 -4.70 -7.08
N SER A 16 -5.78 -6.04 -7.09
CA SER A 16 -6.94 -6.85 -6.73
C SER A 16 -7.39 -6.56 -5.29
N GLU A 17 -6.45 -6.54 -4.35
CA GLU A 17 -6.71 -6.27 -2.93
C GLU A 17 -7.07 -4.79 -2.67
N THR A 18 -6.47 -3.86 -3.41
CA THR A 18 -6.86 -2.44 -3.41
C THR A 18 -8.34 -2.28 -3.81
N GLY A 19 -8.81 -3.10 -4.75
CA GLY A 19 -10.21 -3.13 -5.18
C GLY A 19 -11.20 -3.70 -4.15
N LYS A 20 -10.71 -4.29 -3.05
CA LYS A 20 -11.51 -4.84 -1.95
C LYS A 20 -11.44 -3.98 -0.68
N ASP A 21 -10.42 -3.13 -0.55
CA ASP A 21 -10.27 -2.21 0.59
C ASP A 21 -11.10 -0.94 0.38
N LEU A 22 -12.19 -0.79 1.15
CA LEU A 22 -13.12 0.34 1.03
C LEU A 22 -12.45 1.71 1.13
N ASN A 23 -11.40 1.85 1.96
CA ASN A 23 -10.67 3.11 2.06
C ASN A 23 -9.88 3.36 0.78
N LEU A 24 -9.15 2.35 0.29
CA LEU A 24 -8.32 2.50 -0.91
C LEU A 24 -9.15 2.66 -2.19
N ILE A 25 -10.31 2.02 -2.29
CA ILE A 25 -11.29 2.28 -3.37
C ILE A 25 -11.67 3.76 -3.37
N LYS A 26 -11.96 4.34 -2.19
CA LYS A 26 -12.34 5.74 -2.06
C LYS A 26 -11.17 6.68 -2.39
N VAL A 27 -9.98 6.37 -1.91
CA VAL A 27 -8.75 7.12 -2.24
C VAL A 27 -8.50 7.10 -3.74
N ARG A 28 -8.61 5.93 -4.38
CA ARG A 28 -8.46 5.80 -5.84
C ARG A 28 -9.49 6.63 -6.60
N GLN A 29 -10.74 6.65 -6.13
CA GLN A 29 -11.77 7.52 -6.69
C GLN A 29 -11.36 9.00 -6.57
N TYR A 30 -10.92 9.46 -5.40
CA TYR A 30 -10.52 10.86 -5.19
C TYR A 30 -9.27 11.28 -5.97
N VAL A 31 -8.33 10.36 -6.20
CA VAL A 31 -7.17 10.66 -7.06
C VAL A 31 -7.61 10.85 -8.52
N LYS A 32 -8.63 10.12 -9.00
CA LYS A 32 -9.15 10.24 -10.38
C LYS A 32 -10.09 11.44 -10.56
N GLU A 33 -10.99 11.67 -9.60
CA GLU A 33 -12.11 12.62 -9.73
C GLU A 33 -11.87 13.94 -8.99
N GLY A 34 -10.84 13.99 -8.14
CA GLY A 34 -10.56 15.11 -7.26
C GLY A 34 -10.88 14.79 -5.81
N TRP A 35 -10.11 15.42 -4.92
CA TRP A 35 -10.29 15.27 -3.48
C TRP A 35 -11.34 16.25 -2.95
N PRO A 36 -12.12 15.86 -1.94
CA PRO A 36 -13.03 16.78 -1.27
C PRO A 36 -12.26 17.93 -0.59
N GLN A 37 -12.93 19.06 -0.36
CA GLN A 37 -12.30 20.22 0.29
C GLN A 37 -11.89 19.93 1.75
N GLN A 38 -12.61 19.03 2.41
CA GLN A 38 -12.36 18.61 3.80
C GLN A 38 -12.27 17.08 3.87
N CYS A 39 -11.54 16.58 4.88
CA CYS A 39 -11.36 15.15 5.09
C CYS A 39 -12.69 14.50 5.47
N PRO A 40 -13.19 13.49 4.72
CA PRO A 40 -14.52 12.93 4.97
C PRO A 40 -14.65 12.19 6.31
N ASN A 41 -13.59 11.54 6.77
CA ASN A 41 -13.55 10.79 8.03
C ASN A 41 -12.10 10.54 8.48
N GLU A 42 -11.94 10.02 9.70
CA GLU A 42 -10.63 9.75 10.30
C GLU A 42 -9.87 8.59 9.60
N THR A 43 -10.56 7.60 9.03
CA THR A 43 -9.88 6.48 8.35
C THR A 43 -9.17 6.92 7.07
N LEU A 44 -9.65 8.00 6.44
CA LEU A 44 -9.07 8.59 5.24
C LEU A 44 -8.04 9.67 5.52
N LYS A 45 -7.91 10.14 6.76
CA LYS A 45 -6.98 11.21 7.16
C LYS A 45 -5.52 10.97 6.78
N PRO A 46 -4.96 9.75 6.88
CA PRO A 46 -3.59 9.49 6.44
C PRO A 46 -3.38 9.72 4.94
N TYR A 47 -4.40 9.45 4.13
CA TYR A 47 -4.34 9.65 2.68
C TYR A 47 -4.65 11.11 2.32
N PHE A 48 -5.66 11.70 2.97
CA PHE A 48 -6.06 13.09 2.75
C PHE A 48 -4.93 14.09 3.05
N SER A 49 -4.15 13.84 4.09
CA SER A 49 -2.97 14.66 4.45
C SER A 49 -1.85 14.61 3.40
N ARG A 50 -1.79 13.54 2.59
CA ARG A 50 -0.76 13.31 1.57
C ARG A 50 -1.29 13.39 0.14
N ARG A 51 -2.56 13.76 -0.03
CA ARG A 51 -3.34 13.63 -1.27
C ARG A 51 -2.68 14.20 -2.53
N MET A 52 -1.89 15.25 -2.39
CA MET A 52 -1.20 15.91 -3.50
C MET A 52 -0.06 15.07 -4.10
N GLU A 53 0.44 14.10 -3.33
CA GLU A 53 1.55 13.21 -3.71
C GLU A 53 1.08 11.78 -3.95
N ILE A 54 -0.24 11.52 -3.85
CA ILE A 54 -0.80 10.20 -4.13
C ILE A 54 -1.09 10.12 -5.62
N THR A 55 -0.53 9.11 -6.28
CA THR A 55 -0.74 8.84 -7.70
C THR A 55 -1.29 7.44 -7.93
N ILE A 56 -1.80 7.21 -9.14
CA ILE A 56 -2.25 5.90 -9.60
C ILE A 56 -1.38 5.47 -10.76
N ASP A 57 -0.77 4.29 -10.66
CA ASP A 57 -0.13 3.60 -11.76
C ASP A 57 -0.72 2.21 -11.88
N ASN A 58 -1.21 1.84 -13.07
CA ASN A 58 -1.81 0.52 -13.32
C ASN A 58 -2.87 0.11 -12.27
N ASP A 59 -3.72 1.06 -11.85
CA ASP A 59 -4.73 0.95 -10.78
C ASP A 59 -4.19 0.63 -9.37
N CYS A 60 -2.88 0.62 -9.18
CA CYS A 60 -2.21 0.61 -7.88
C CYS A 60 -2.01 2.04 -7.38
N LEU A 61 -2.17 2.24 -6.07
CA LEU A 61 -1.93 3.52 -5.43
C LEU A 61 -0.48 3.63 -4.95
N SER A 62 0.12 4.80 -5.12
CA SER A 62 1.45 5.12 -4.62
C SER A 62 1.48 6.49 -3.94
N TRP A 63 2.33 6.64 -2.92
CA TRP A 63 2.69 7.93 -2.33
C TRP A 63 4.16 8.22 -2.70
N GLY A 64 4.38 9.17 -3.61
CA GLY A 64 5.69 9.34 -4.23
C GLY A 64 6.15 8.05 -4.91
N CYS A 65 7.29 7.49 -4.48
CA CYS A 65 7.82 6.22 -5.00
C CYS A 65 7.38 4.98 -4.21
N ARG A 66 6.51 5.14 -3.18
CA ARG A 66 6.13 4.06 -2.27
C ARG A 66 4.77 3.49 -2.67
N VAL A 67 4.66 2.17 -2.78
CA VAL A 67 3.39 1.51 -3.04
C VAL A 67 2.54 1.52 -1.76
N ILE A 68 1.28 1.93 -1.86
CA ILE A 68 0.32 1.89 -0.75
C ILE A 68 -0.20 0.46 -0.63
N ILE A 69 0.11 -0.22 0.48
CA ILE A 69 -0.23 -1.64 0.65
C ILE A 69 -1.62 -1.80 1.34
N PRO A 70 -2.57 -2.49 0.69
CA PRO A 70 -3.86 -2.85 1.29
C PRO A 70 -3.69 -3.57 2.61
N LYS A 71 -4.63 -3.36 3.55
CA LYS A 71 -4.52 -3.91 4.91
C LYS A 71 -4.33 -5.44 4.93
N THR A 72 -4.99 -6.15 4.01
CA THR A 72 -4.92 -7.61 3.85
C THR A 72 -3.53 -8.13 3.47
N LEU A 73 -2.71 -7.32 2.79
CA LEU A 73 -1.38 -7.70 2.34
C LEU A 73 -0.26 -7.30 3.31
N ARG A 74 -0.55 -6.51 4.34
CA ARG A 74 0.48 -5.96 5.23
C ARG A 74 1.24 -7.04 5.98
N GLU A 75 0.54 -8.07 6.46
CA GLU A 75 1.17 -9.18 7.19
C GLU A 75 2.11 -9.97 6.29
N HIS A 76 1.63 -10.37 5.09
CA HIS A 76 2.45 -11.06 4.10
C HIS A 76 3.68 -10.24 3.66
N VAL A 77 3.51 -8.93 3.43
CA VAL A 77 4.64 -8.03 3.11
C VAL A 77 5.65 -7.96 4.27
N LEU A 78 5.18 -7.97 5.52
CA LEU A 78 6.06 -7.99 6.70
C LEU A 78 6.82 -9.32 6.81
N GLU A 79 6.18 -10.45 6.52
CA GLU A 79 6.82 -11.77 6.50
C GLU A 79 7.93 -11.85 5.43
N LEU A 80 7.63 -11.43 4.19
CA LEU A 80 8.61 -11.36 3.10
C LEU A 80 9.83 -10.48 3.43
N LEU A 81 9.60 -9.41 4.20
CA LEU A 81 10.66 -8.52 4.65
C LEU A 81 11.55 -9.17 5.74
N HIS A 82 10.97 -10.02 6.60
CA HIS A 82 11.70 -10.76 7.64
C HIS A 82 12.54 -11.92 7.06
N ASP A 83 12.03 -12.61 6.04
CA ASP A 83 12.65 -13.81 5.48
C ASP A 83 13.97 -13.55 4.74
N GLN A 84 14.22 -12.32 4.27
CA GLN A 84 15.53 -11.99 3.68
C GLN A 84 16.67 -11.84 4.70
N HIS A 85 16.35 -11.99 6.00
CA HIS A 85 17.26 -11.87 7.14
C HIS A 85 18.24 -10.67 7.12
N PRO A 86 17.90 -9.47 6.60
CA PRO A 86 18.88 -8.39 6.49
C PRO A 86 19.12 -7.67 7.83
N GLY A 87 18.53 -8.15 8.93
CA GLY A 87 18.46 -7.47 10.22
C GLY A 87 17.40 -6.36 10.24
N ILE A 88 16.85 -6.08 11.43
CA ILE A 88 15.69 -5.20 11.64
C ILE A 88 15.85 -3.78 11.07
N VAL A 89 17.07 -3.23 11.09
CA VAL A 89 17.34 -1.87 10.61
C VAL A 89 17.29 -1.80 9.10
N ARG A 90 17.96 -2.71 8.38
CA ARG A 90 17.95 -2.75 6.91
C ARG A 90 16.56 -3.06 6.37
N MET A 91 15.83 -3.95 7.04
CA MET A 91 14.44 -4.26 6.71
C MET A 91 13.52 -3.03 6.83
N LYS A 92 13.60 -2.29 7.95
CA LYS A 92 12.83 -1.05 8.13
C LYS A 92 13.18 0.00 7.08
N LEU A 93 14.45 0.12 6.70
CA LEU A 93 14.89 1.07 5.67
C LEU A 93 14.28 0.74 4.31
N ARG A 94 14.33 -0.52 3.89
CA ARG A 94 13.75 -0.98 2.62
C ARG A 94 12.23 -0.86 2.60
N ALA A 95 11.57 -1.29 3.68
CA ALA A 95 10.14 -1.10 3.82
C ALA A 95 9.77 0.38 3.70
N ARG A 96 10.48 1.26 4.41
CA ARG A 96 10.22 2.70 4.33
C ARG A 96 10.56 3.31 2.98
N SER A 97 11.48 2.76 2.18
CA SER A 97 11.76 3.31 0.85
C SER A 97 10.73 2.90 -0.18
N ASP A 98 10.18 1.70 -0.06
CA ASP A 98 9.44 1.06 -1.16
C ASP A 98 7.92 0.96 -0.89
N ILE A 99 7.50 0.95 0.37
CA ILE A 99 6.10 0.73 0.76
C ILE A 99 5.59 1.76 1.79
N TRP A 100 4.29 1.96 1.79
CA TRP A 100 3.56 2.78 2.77
C TRP A 100 2.31 2.05 3.28
#